data_AF-A0A846GIH6-F1
#
_entry.id   AF-A0A846GIH6-F1
#
_cell.length_a   1.000
_cell.length_b   1.000
_cell.length_c   1.000
_cell.angle_alpha   90.00
_cell.angle_beta   90.00
_cell.angle_gamma   90.00
#
_symmetry.space_group_name_H-M   'P 1'
#
loop_
_entity.id
_entity.type
_entity.pdbx_description
1 polymer ?
#
loop_
_entity_poly.entity_id
_entity_poly.type
_entity_poly.pdbx_seq_one_letter_code
_entity_poly.pdbx_strand_id
1 'polypeptide(L)'
;MLVQLKVQNPEIASLKTVEVASLPEIQGLLDSDTTLVEYFVTDERTLAFIITRNSFHTVPLNVTRQQLTEELTLFQDFADLDQPHPLELKNLHDWLIVPLQPHLNTTTITIVPHGILHYLPFAALTDGKEYLSDNYALLSLPSASILRYLPDKGKSTTGSLLALGDPTIPGLSPLNHAQKEVETIANLFQTKALVGKAATETALRSRACNSFRKYSYTSHNLPECVLD
;
A
#
# COMPACT_ATOMS: atom_id res chain seq x y z
N MET A 1 26.47 6.77 26.95
CA MET A 1 25.54 7.84 26.50
C MET A 1 24.43 7.25 25.61
N LEU A 2 23.75 6.19 26.07
CA LEU A 2 22.66 5.50 25.33
C LEU A 2 21.45 5.21 26.22
N VAL A 3 21.50 5.62 27.50
CA VAL A 3 20.46 5.35 28.50
C VAL A 3 19.51 6.54 28.66
N GLN A 4 19.87 7.74 28.17
CA GLN A 4 19.06 8.95 28.36
C GLN A 4 17.99 9.19 27.30
N LEU A 5 17.96 8.44 26.19
CA LEU A 5 16.87 8.51 25.21
C LEU A 5 15.64 7.65 25.59
N LYS A 6 15.70 6.90 26.70
CA LYS A 6 14.58 6.07 27.18
C LYS A 6 13.43 6.86 27.81
N VAL A 7 13.62 8.14 28.11
CA VAL A 7 12.70 8.90 28.99
C VAL A 7 11.87 9.94 28.23
N GLN A 8 12.21 10.28 26.98
CA GLN A 8 11.54 11.40 26.29
C GLN A 8 10.55 11.03 25.20
N ASN A 9 10.56 9.81 24.63
CA ASN A 9 9.57 9.39 23.61
C ASN A 9 9.26 7.88 23.70
N PRO A 10 8.29 7.46 24.54
CA PRO A 10 7.89 6.06 24.66
C PRO A 10 7.33 5.47 23.35
N GLU A 11 6.81 6.29 22.45
CA GLU A 11 6.29 5.84 21.14
C GLU A 11 7.39 5.34 20.20
N ILE A 12 8.61 5.88 20.28
CA ILE A 12 9.74 5.46 19.43
C ILE A 12 10.39 4.17 19.96
N ALA A 13 10.31 3.92 21.27
CA ALA A 13 10.82 2.68 21.86
C ALA A 13 9.99 1.45 21.47
N SER A 14 8.69 1.64 21.20
CA SER A 14 7.77 0.59 20.70
C SER A 14 8.14 0.09 19.30
N LEU A 15 8.83 0.88 18.48
CA LEU A 15 9.21 0.51 17.11
C LEU A 15 10.36 -0.51 17.05
N LYS A 16 11.09 -0.74 18.15
CA LYS A 16 12.25 -1.67 18.18
C LYS A 16 11.95 -3.07 18.74
N THR A 17 10.79 -3.26 19.34
CA THR A 17 10.26 -4.59 19.65
C THR A 17 8.91 -4.66 18.98
N VAL A 18 8.89 -5.10 17.71
CA VAL A 18 7.64 -5.42 17.04
C VAL A 18 6.97 -6.49 17.90
N GLU A 19 6.03 -6.08 18.75
CA GLU A 19 5.04 -6.99 19.31
C GLU A 19 4.28 -7.55 18.12
N VAL A 20 4.69 -8.74 17.68
CA VAL A 20 4.02 -9.46 16.61
C VAL A 20 2.62 -9.75 17.09
N ALA A 21 1.61 -9.21 16.39
CA ALA A 21 0.22 -9.46 16.73
C ALA A 21 -0.05 -10.97 16.63
N SER A 22 -0.69 -11.52 17.66
CA SER A 22 -1.10 -12.92 17.66
C SER A 22 -2.23 -13.16 16.65
N LEU A 23 -2.37 -14.39 16.17
CA LEU A 23 -3.44 -14.76 15.23
C LEU A 23 -4.84 -14.34 15.74
N PRO A 24 -5.24 -14.60 17.00
CA PRO A 24 -6.54 -14.16 17.51
C PRO A 24 -6.73 -12.64 17.49
N GLU A 25 -5.67 -11.86 17.72
CA GLU A 25 -5.73 -10.39 17.63
C GLU A 25 -5.95 -9.95 16.19
N ILE A 26 -5.19 -10.50 15.23
CA ILE A 26 -5.35 -10.22 13.81
C ILE A 26 -6.78 -10.59 13.36
N GLN A 27 -7.28 -11.76 13.71
CA GLN A 27 -8.64 -12.19 13.39
C GLN A 27 -9.70 -11.29 14.03
N GLY A 28 -9.47 -10.80 15.25
CA GLY A 28 -10.36 -9.86 15.93
C GLY A 28 -10.44 -8.47 15.27
N LEU A 29 -9.39 -8.08 14.53
CA LEU A 29 -9.30 -6.81 13.80
C LEU A 29 -9.89 -6.88 12.38
N LEU A 30 -10.09 -8.07 11.82
CA LEU A 30 -10.65 -8.24 10.48
C LEU A 30 -12.19 -8.21 10.51
N ASP A 31 -12.77 -7.49 9.55
CA ASP A 31 -14.21 -7.58 9.28
C ASP A 31 -14.57 -8.91 8.56
N SER A 32 -15.85 -9.17 8.40
CA SER A 32 -16.33 -10.42 7.80
C SER A 32 -16.11 -10.52 6.28
N ASP A 33 -15.70 -9.43 5.62
CA ASP A 33 -15.57 -9.33 4.16
C ASP A 33 -14.15 -8.99 3.72
N THR A 34 -13.18 -9.21 4.62
CA THR A 34 -11.75 -9.01 4.36
C THR A 34 -10.99 -10.32 4.58
N THR A 35 -10.19 -10.69 3.59
CA THR A 35 -9.16 -11.73 3.73
C THR A 35 -7.78 -11.09 3.77
N LEU A 36 -6.99 -11.41 4.78
CA LEU A 36 -5.59 -11.05 4.86
C LEU A 36 -4.74 -12.16 4.24
N VAL A 37 -3.86 -11.82 3.31
CA VAL A 37 -2.89 -12.73 2.70
C VAL A 37 -1.50 -12.24 3.04
N GLU A 38 -0.80 -12.97 3.89
CA GLU A 38 0.58 -12.68 4.25
C GLU A 38 1.53 -13.65 3.54
N TYR A 39 2.46 -13.10 2.76
CA TYR A 39 3.45 -13.89 2.05
C TYR A 39 4.70 -14.06 2.91
N PHE A 40 5.35 -15.22 2.80
CA PHE A 40 6.66 -15.47 3.38
C PHE A 40 7.54 -16.19 2.36
N VAL A 41 8.50 -15.45 1.81
CA VAL A 41 9.40 -15.92 0.75
C VAL A 41 10.66 -16.49 1.40
N THR A 42 10.95 -17.77 1.16
CA THR A 42 12.24 -18.40 1.47
C THR A 42 13.04 -18.63 0.20
N ASP A 43 14.28 -19.11 0.32
CA ASP A 43 15.11 -19.40 -0.84
C ASP A 43 14.58 -20.62 -1.64
N GLU A 44 13.93 -21.58 -0.96
CA GLU A 44 13.44 -22.81 -1.59
C GLU A 44 11.98 -22.76 -2.03
N ARG A 45 11.12 -21.98 -1.35
CA ARG A 45 9.70 -21.88 -1.68
C ARG A 45 9.07 -20.64 -1.07
N THR A 46 7.88 -20.31 -1.53
CA THR A 46 7.07 -19.23 -0.96
C THR A 46 5.88 -19.83 -0.21
N LEU A 47 5.52 -19.25 0.93
CA LEU A 47 4.31 -19.59 1.67
C LEU A 47 3.35 -18.40 1.62
N ALA A 48 2.06 -18.69 1.58
CA ALA A 48 1.01 -17.71 1.81
C ALA A 48 0.17 -18.14 3.01
N PHE A 49 0.01 -17.24 3.97
CA PHE A 49 -0.88 -17.38 5.12
C PHE A 49 -2.15 -16.61 4.81
N ILE A 50 -3.28 -17.32 4.76
CA ILE A 50 -4.59 -16.77 4.46
C ILE A 50 -5.38 -16.71 5.76
N ILE A 51 -5.68 -15.49 6.21
CA ILE A 51 -6.31 -15.22 7.49
C ILE A 51 -7.63 -14.50 7.24
N THR A 52 -8.72 -15.09 7.71
CA THR A 52 -10.01 -14.42 7.83
C THR A 52 -10.37 -14.30 9.30
N ARG A 53 -11.46 -13.60 9.61
CA ARG A 53 -11.99 -13.53 10.98
C ARG A 53 -12.18 -14.90 11.64
N ASN A 54 -12.47 -15.94 10.85
CA ASN A 54 -12.87 -17.26 11.37
C ASN A 54 -11.98 -18.41 10.90
N SER A 55 -11.04 -18.19 9.98
CA SER A 55 -10.20 -19.23 9.41
C SER A 55 -8.75 -18.80 9.26
N PHE A 56 -7.88 -19.80 9.24
CA PHE A 56 -6.45 -19.67 8.97
C PHE A 56 -6.02 -20.84 8.09
N HIS A 57 -5.39 -20.54 6.96
CA HIS A 57 -4.84 -21.53 6.05
C HIS A 57 -3.41 -21.18 5.66
N THR A 58 -2.57 -22.19 5.53
CA THR A 58 -1.22 -22.04 4.98
C THR A 58 -1.17 -22.75 3.65
N VAL A 59 -0.87 -22.01 2.59
CA VAL A 59 -0.75 -22.54 1.23
C VAL A 59 0.71 -22.44 0.79
N PRO A 60 1.41 -23.58 0.56
CA PRO A 60 2.72 -23.56 -0.06
C PRO A 60 2.61 -23.24 -1.55
N LEU A 61 3.41 -22.30 -2.02
CA LEU A 61 3.48 -21.89 -3.41
C LEU A 61 4.75 -22.49 -4.03
N ASN A 62 4.59 -23.09 -5.20
CA ASN A 62 5.68 -23.74 -5.92
C ASN A 62 6.51 -22.73 -6.72
N VAL A 63 7.04 -21.71 -6.02
CA VAL A 63 7.87 -20.65 -6.58
C VAL A 63 8.95 -20.23 -5.59
N THR A 64 10.18 -20.13 -6.09
CA THR A 64 11.36 -19.71 -5.30
C THR A 64 11.55 -18.19 -5.34
N ARG A 65 12.35 -17.66 -4.41
CA ARG A 65 12.80 -16.26 -4.45
C ARG A 65 13.46 -15.91 -5.79
N GLN A 66 14.28 -16.81 -6.33
CA GLN A 66 15.03 -16.56 -7.56
C GLN A 66 14.06 -16.38 -8.74
N GLN A 67 13.10 -17.29 -8.90
CA GLN A 67 12.10 -17.20 -9.97
C GLN A 67 11.24 -15.94 -9.87
N LEU A 68 10.82 -15.55 -8.65
CA LEU A 68 10.09 -14.29 -8.44
C LEU A 68 10.93 -13.07 -8.86
N THR A 69 12.22 -13.08 -8.52
CA THR A 69 13.14 -11.99 -8.85
C THR A 69 13.37 -11.88 -10.35
N GLU A 70 13.55 -13.02 -11.03
CA GLU A 70 13.72 -13.07 -12.48
C GLU A 70 12.50 -12.52 -13.21
N GLU A 71 11.28 -13.00 -12.90
CA GLU A 71 10.04 -12.50 -13.52
C GLU A 71 9.80 -11.00 -13.25
N LEU A 72 10.06 -10.53 -12.03
CA LEU A 72 9.90 -9.10 -11.71
C LEU A 72 10.93 -8.23 -12.45
N THR A 73 12.16 -8.74 -12.63
CA THR A 73 13.19 -8.02 -13.38
C THR A 73 12.82 -7.94 -14.86
N LEU A 74 12.36 -9.05 -15.45
CA LEU A 74 11.88 -9.08 -16.83
C LEU A 74 10.74 -8.09 -17.05
N PHE A 75 9.77 -8.05 -16.13
CA PHE A 75 8.67 -7.09 -16.20
C PHE A 75 9.17 -5.62 -16.12
N GLN A 76 10.14 -5.32 -15.26
CA GLN A 76 10.67 -3.97 -15.10
C GLN A 76 11.52 -3.51 -16.31
N ASP A 77 12.31 -4.42 -16.88
CA ASP A 77 13.20 -4.12 -18.00
C ASP A 77 12.46 -4.06 -19.35
N PHE A 78 11.39 -4.84 -19.51
CA PHE A 78 10.63 -4.97 -20.75
C PHE A 78 9.20 -4.43 -20.65
N ALA A 79 8.94 -3.43 -19.80
CA ALA A 79 7.63 -2.79 -19.67
C ALA A 79 7.19 -2.10 -20.98
N ASP A 80 6.74 -2.91 -21.93
CA ASP A 80 6.06 -2.51 -23.16
C ASP A 80 4.65 -2.08 -22.76
N LEU A 81 4.48 -0.77 -22.61
CA LEU A 81 3.23 -0.16 -22.16
C LEU A 81 2.05 -0.42 -23.12
N ASP A 82 2.34 -0.90 -24.34
CA ASP A 82 1.33 -1.25 -25.34
C ASP A 82 0.78 -2.67 -25.16
N GLN A 83 1.37 -3.50 -24.28
CA GLN A 83 0.86 -4.83 -23.96
C GLN A 83 -0.05 -4.78 -22.72
N PRO A 84 -1.36 -5.01 -22.86
CA PRO A 84 -2.29 -4.92 -21.73
C PRO A 84 -2.04 -6.03 -20.70
N HIS A 85 -1.66 -7.23 -21.13
CA HIS A 85 -1.41 -8.36 -20.22
C HIS A 85 -0.02 -8.94 -20.45
N PRO A 86 1.02 -8.36 -19.83
CA PRO A 86 2.38 -8.91 -19.86
C PRO A 86 2.40 -10.34 -19.35
N LEU A 87 3.16 -11.21 -20.02
CA LEU A 87 3.24 -12.63 -19.67
C LEU A 87 3.80 -12.84 -18.26
N GLU A 88 4.71 -11.97 -17.84
CA GLU A 88 5.38 -11.98 -16.53
C GLU A 88 4.37 -11.78 -15.40
N LEU A 89 3.45 -10.80 -15.57
CA LEU A 89 2.37 -10.55 -14.61
C LEU A 89 1.37 -11.71 -14.56
N LYS A 90 1.17 -12.41 -15.67
CA LYS A 90 0.38 -13.63 -15.72
C LYS A 90 1.06 -14.79 -14.99
N ASN A 91 2.36 -15.01 -15.20
CA ASN A 91 3.12 -16.05 -14.51
C ASN A 91 3.10 -15.82 -12.98
N LEU A 92 3.32 -14.57 -12.57
CA LEU A 92 3.26 -14.17 -11.15
C LEU A 92 1.85 -14.36 -10.57
N HIS A 93 0.79 -14.06 -11.33
CA HIS A 93 -0.59 -14.34 -10.93
C HIS A 93 -0.82 -15.85 -10.73
N ASP A 94 -0.37 -16.67 -11.68
CA ASP A 94 -0.55 -18.12 -11.65
C ASP A 94 0.19 -18.78 -10.47
N TRP A 95 1.33 -18.22 -10.06
CA TRP A 95 2.06 -18.71 -8.89
C TRP A 95 1.52 -18.19 -7.56
N LEU A 96 1.10 -16.92 -7.49
CA LEU A 96 0.81 -16.24 -6.22
C LEU A 96 -0.68 -16.19 -5.86
N ILE A 97 -1.57 -16.21 -6.85
CA ILE A 97 -3.01 -15.99 -6.65
C ILE A 97 -3.82 -17.25 -6.92
N VAL A 98 -3.57 -17.96 -8.02
CA VAL A 98 -4.34 -19.15 -8.39
C VAL A 98 -4.41 -20.20 -7.27
N PRO A 99 -3.32 -20.54 -6.56
CA PRO A 99 -3.38 -21.49 -5.44
C PRO A 99 -4.22 -21.00 -4.24
N LEU A 100 -4.44 -19.69 -4.14
CA LEU A 100 -5.17 -19.07 -3.03
C LEU A 100 -6.67 -18.93 -3.33
N GLN A 101 -7.08 -18.91 -4.61
CA GLN A 101 -8.47 -18.71 -5.04
C GLN A 101 -9.52 -19.51 -4.26
N PRO A 102 -9.32 -20.80 -3.91
CA PRO A 102 -10.32 -21.56 -3.13
C PRO A 102 -10.63 -20.96 -1.74
N HIS A 103 -9.73 -20.12 -1.23
CA HIS A 103 -9.84 -19.49 0.09
C HIS A 103 -10.19 -17.99 0.00
N LEU A 104 -10.21 -17.39 -1.20
CA LEU A 104 -10.52 -15.98 -1.43
C LEU A 104 -12.02 -15.79 -1.68
N ASN A 105 -12.83 -15.95 -0.63
CA ASN A 105 -14.30 -15.86 -0.70
C ASN A 105 -14.87 -14.49 -0.29
N THR A 106 -14.04 -13.45 -0.28
CA THR A 106 -14.36 -12.10 0.23
C THR A 106 -14.20 -11.05 -0.86
N THR A 107 -14.79 -9.87 -0.68
CA THR A 107 -14.65 -8.78 -1.66
C THR A 107 -13.35 -8.00 -1.52
N THR A 108 -12.76 -8.01 -0.32
CA THR A 108 -11.55 -7.23 0.00
C THR A 108 -10.39 -8.15 0.35
N ILE A 109 -9.25 -7.96 -0.32
CA ILE A 109 -8.02 -8.68 -0.02
C ILE A 109 -6.99 -7.68 0.52
N THR A 110 -6.52 -7.93 1.73
CA THR A 110 -5.40 -7.21 2.32
C THR A 110 -4.13 -8.04 2.15
N ILE A 111 -3.13 -7.51 1.46
CA ILE A 111 -1.90 -8.19 1.12
C ILE A 111 -0.77 -7.67 2.02
N VAL A 112 -0.05 -8.59 2.65
CA VAL A 112 1.18 -8.33 3.39
C VAL A 112 2.33 -8.97 2.61
N PRO A 113 3.04 -8.19 1.76
CA PRO A 113 4.17 -8.69 1.00
C PRO A 113 5.40 -8.95 1.89
N HIS A 114 6.30 -9.81 1.41
CA HIS A 114 7.58 -10.08 2.05
C HIS A 114 8.72 -10.11 1.02
N GLY A 115 9.84 -9.46 1.35
CA GLY A 115 11.04 -9.45 0.51
C GLY A 115 10.78 -8.82 -0.86
N ILE A 116 11.12 -9.54 -1.93
CA ILE A 116 11.00 -9.02 -3.31
C ILE A 116 9.55 -8.66 -3.69
N LEU A 117 8.56 -9.27 -3.03
CA LEU A 117 7.14 -8.99 -3.28
C LEU A 117 6.72 -7.57 -2.89
N HIS A 118 7.53 -6.81 -2.13
CA HIS A 118 7.25 -5.38 -1.90
C HIS A 118 7.29 -4.55 -3.19
N TYR A 119 7.99 -5.04 -4.23
CA TYR A 119 8.08 -4.38 -5.53
C TYR A 119 7.03 -4.85 -6.53
N LEU A 120 6.21 -5.85 -6.16
CA LEU A 120 5.18 -6.39 -7.04
C LEU A 120 3.91 -5.53 -6.98
N PRO A 121 3.45 -4.95 -8.10
CA PRO A 121 2.13 -4.32 -8.16
C PRO A 121 1.04 -5.40 -8.18
N PHE A 122 0.62 -5.88 -7.01
CA PHE A 122 -0.41 -6.94 -6.90
C PHE A 122 -1.72 -6.60 -7.63
N ALA A 123 -2.09 -5.31 -7.68
CA ALA A 123 -3.25 -4.84 -8.44
C ALA A 123 -3.15 -5.10 -9.95
N ALA A 124 -1.94 -5.14 -10.50
CA ALA A 124 -1.69 -5.38 -11.92
C ALA A 124 -1.52 -6.86 -12.27
N LEU A 125 -1.54 -7.78 -11.29
CA LEU A 125 -1.56 -9.20 -11.58
C LEU A 125 -2.79 -9.54 -12.41
N THR A 126 -2.63 -10.39 -13.42
CA THR A 126 -3.70 -10.69 -14.38
C THR A 126 -3.79 -12.17 -14.69
N ASP A 127 -5.01 -12.67 -14.90
CA ASP A 127 -5.24 -14.02 -15.42
C ASP A 127 -5.12 -14.10 -16.97
N GLY A 128 -4.76 -12.98 -17.60
CA GLY A 128 -4.70 -12.79 -19.05
C GLY A 128 -5.99 -12.23 -19.66
N LYS A 129 -7.01 -11.93 -18.84
CA LYS A 129 -8.26 -11.28 -19.27
C LYS A 129 -8.58 -10.08 -18.39
N GLU A 130 -8.51 -10.25 -17.08
CA GLU A 130 -8.84 -9.24 -16.08
C GLU A 130 -7.67 -9.06 -15.13
N TYR A 131 -7.60 -7.91 -14.49
CA TYR A 131 -6.64 -7.67 -13.42
C TYR A 131 -7.23 -8.08 -12.07
N LEU A 132 -6.36 -8.35 -11.10
CA LEU A 132 -6.78 -8.70 -9.75
C LEU A 132 -7.60 -7.56 -9.11
N SER A 133 -7.30 -6.30 -9.45
CA SER A 133 -8.04 -5.14 -9.00
C SER A 133 -9.47 -5.03 -9.55
N ASP A 134 -9.77 -5.70 -10.67
CA ASP A 134 -11.11 -5.67 -11.26
C ASP A 134 -12.08 -6.54 -10.45
N ASN A 135 -11.56 -7.59 -9.83
CA ASN A 135 -12.31 -8.58 -9.08
C ASN A 135 -12.32 -8.33 -7.56
N TYR A 136 -11.28 -7.70 -7.02
CA TYR A 136 -11.13 -7.49 -5.58
C TYR A 136 -10.74 -6.06 -5.23
N ALA A 137 -11.26 -5.57 -4.10
CA ALA A 137 -10.71 -4.39 -3.45
C ALA A 137 -9.39 -4.75 -2.77
N LEU A 138 -8.28 -4.21 -3.27
CA LEU A 138 -6.95 -4.53 -2.77
C LEU A 138 -6.43 -3.47 -1.79
N LEU A 139 -5.93 -3.93 -0.66
CA LEU A 139 -5.18 -3.11 0.31
C LEU A 139 -3.80 -3.73 0.49
N SER A 140 -2.74 -2.94 0.45
CA SER A 140 -1.38 -3.41 0.78
C SER A 140 -0.96 -2.86 2.13
N LEU A 141 -0.50 -3.73 3.02
CA LEU A 141 0.05 -3.38 4.33
C LEU A 141 1.50 -3.86 4.41
N PRO A 142 2.46 -3.03 4.87
CA PRO A 142 3.83 -3.49 5.03
C PRO A 142 4.00 -4.51 6.17
N SER A 143 3.00 -4.65 7.05
CA SER A 143 2.93 -5.69 8.08
C SER A 143 1.49 -5.87 8.58
N ALA A 144 1.09 -7.09 8.93
CA ALA A 144 -0.19 -7.40 9.56
C ALA A 144 -0.37 -6.67 10.91
N SER A 145 0.72 -6.47 11.67
CA SER A 145 0.71 -5.77 12.95
C SER A 145 0.24 -4.32 12.86
N ILE A 146 0.24 -3.71 11.67
CA ILE A 146 -0.23 -2.34 11.46
C ILE A 146 -1.75 -2.23 11.60
N LEU A 147 -2.50 -3.33 11.42
CA LEU A 147 -3.95 -3.35 11.59
C LEU A 147 -4.38 -2.78 12.95
N ARG A 148 -3.59 -2.98 14.02
CA ARG A 148 -3.89 -2.47 15.37
C ARG A 148 -3.83 -0.94 15.50
N TYR A 149 -3.15 -0.27 14.58
CA TYR A 149 -2.95 1.18 14.57
C TYR A 149 -3.83 1.88 13.53
N LEU A 150 -4.50 1.12 12.66
CA LEU A 150 -5.43 1.71 11.71
C LEU A 150 -6.67 2.19 12.46
N PRO A 151 -7.07 3.46 12.29
CA PRO A 151 -8.29 3.96 12.91
C PRO A 151 -9.48 3.14 12.40
N ASP A 152 -10.41 2.88 13.31
CA ASP A 152 -11.63 2.13 13.04
C ASP A 152 -12.28 2.68 11.75
N LYS A 153 -12.51 1.80 10.76
CA LYS A 153 -13.05 2.14 9.43
C LYS A 153 -14.52 2.54 9.53
N GLY A 154 -14.89 3.43 10.44
CA GLY A 154 -16.16 4.13 10.39
C GLY A 154 -16.25 4.84 9.04
N LYS A 155 -17.20 4.42 8.20
CA LYS A 155 -17.49 5.02 6.89
C LYS A 155 -17.65 6.54 7.04
N SER A 156 -16.56 7.28 6.85
CA SER A 156 -16.57 8.74 6.89
C SER A 156 -16.88 9.24 5.49
N THR A 157 -18.15 9.49 5.24
CA THR A 157 -18.67 9.97 3.95
C THR A 157 -18.53 11.48 3.77
N THR A 158 -18.00 12.22 4.75
CA THR A 158 -17.82 13.68 4.66
C THR A 158 -16.53 14.10 5.36
N GLY A 159 -15.40 13.92 4.68
CA GLY A 159 -14.12 14.51 5.10
C GLY A 159 -13.77 15.67 4.19
N SER A 160 -13.43 16.83 4.77
CA SER A 160 -12.83 17.93 4.04
C SER A 160 -11.55 17.42 3.33
N LEU A 161 -11.41 17.73 2.03
CA LEU A 161 -10.26 17.33 1.21
C LEU A 161 -9.23 18.46 1.18
N LEU A 162 -7.96 18.14 1.44
CA LEU A 162 -6.83 19.01 1.12
C LEU A 162 -6.19 18.52 -0.18
N ALA A 163 -6.23 19.35 -1.23
CA ALA A 163 -5.69 19.05 -2.55
C ALA A 163 -4.44 19.92 -2.81
N LEU A 164 -3.28 19.27 -2.98
CA LEU A 164 -1.97 19.90 -3.16
C LEU A 164 -1.29 19.33 -4.42
N GLY A 165 -0.83 20.19 -5.32
CA GLY A 165 -0.23 19.76 -6.58
C GLY A 165 0.89 20.65 -7.08
N ASP A 166 1.85 20.05 -7.77
CA ASP A 166 2.95 20.74 -8.46
C ASP A 166 3.70 21.77 -7.58
N PRO A 167 4.28 21.36 -6.44
CA PRO A 167 5.10 22.27 -5.63
C PRO A 167 6.32 22.73 -6.46
N THR A 168 6.60 24.03 -6.43
CA THR A 168 7.76 24.58 -7.14
C THR A 168 9.05 24.19 -6.41
N ILE A 169 9.76 23.19 -6.91
CA ILE A 169 11.05 22.74 -6.37
C ILE A 169 12.20 23.34 -7.21
N PRO A 170 13.16 24.07 -6.61
CA PRO A 170 14.31 24.59 -7.34
C PRO A 170 15.11 23.46 -8.00
N GLY A 171 15.33 23.56 -9.32
CA GLY A 171 16.12 22.57 -10.08
C GLY A 171 15.32 21.43 -10.72
N LEU A 172 13.99 21.37 -10.52
CA LEU A 172 13.11 20.43 -11.22
C LEU A 172 12.13 21.19 -12.13
N SER A 173 11.87 20.63 -13.31
CA SER A 173 10.86 21.16 -14.23
C SER A 173 9.45 20.98 -13.65
N PRO A 174 8.54 21.94 -13.84
CA PRO A 174 7.15 21.82 -13.42
C PRO A 174 6.46 20.62 -14.06
N LEU A 175 5.56 19.96 -13.32
CA LEU A 175 4.74 18.88 -13.84
C LEU A 175 3.51 19.47 -14.53
N ASN A 176 3.61 19.69 -15.84
CA ASN A 176 2.58 20.36 -16.67
C ASN A 176 1.16 19.77 -16.53
N HIS A 177 1.02 18.49 -16.13
CA HIS A 177 -0.27 17.83 -15.94
C HIS A 177 -0.74 17.75 -14.48
N ALA A 178 0.18 17.85 -13.51
CA ALA A 178 -0.14 17.70 -12.09
C ALA A 178 -0.99 18.86 -11.57
N GLN A 179 -0.79 20.08 -12.09
CA GLN A 179 -1.65 21.22 -11.75
C GLN A 179 -3.10 20.97 -12.18
N LYS A 180 -3.31 20.48 -13.40
CA LYS A 180 -4.64 20.23 -13.97
C LYS A 180 -5.37 19.10 -13.24
N GLU A 181 -4.65 18.08 -12.80
CA GLU A 181 -5.17 16.99 -11.99
C GLU A 181 -5.70 17.49 -10.64
N VAL A 182 -4.90 18.27 -9.91
CA VAL A 182 -5.28 18.77 -8.58
C VAL A 182 -6.42 19.79 -8.64
N GLU A 183 -6.47 20.63 -9.67
CA GLU A 183 -7.61 21.52 -9.90
C GLU A 183 -8.90 20.73 -10.20
N THR A 184 -8.81 19.63 -10.95
CA THR A 184 -9.96 18.77 -11.26
C THR A 184 -10.49 18.07 -10.01
N ILE A 185 -9.60 17.52 -9.19
CA ILE A 185 -9.97 16.88 -7.91
C ILE A 185 -10.55 17.91 -6.95
N ALA A 186 -9.96 19.11 -6.85
CA ALA A 186 -10.44 20.16 -5.97
C ALA A 186 -11.87 20.61 -6.33
N ASN A 187 -12.18 20.72 -7.63
CA ASN A 187 -13.52 21.02 -8.11
C ASN A 187 -14.52 19.90 -7.76
N LEU A 188 -14.13 18.63 -7.89
CA LEU A 188 -15.00 17.48 -7.57
C LEU A 188 -15.41 17.44 -6.10
N PHE A 189 -14.51 17.84 -5.20
CA PHE A 189 -14.73 17.86 -3.76
C PHE A 189 -15.09 19.24 -3.19
N GLN A 190 -15.38 20.23 -4.06
CA GLN A 190 -15.67 21.62 -3.69
C GLN A 190 -14.65 22.22 -2.69
N THR A 191 -13.37 21.88 -2.85
CA THR A 191 -12.28 22.35 -1.99
C THR A 191 -11.35 23.28 -2.76
N LYS A 192 -10.51 24.03 -2.05
CA LYS A 192 -9.54 24.94 -2.65
C LYS A 192 -8.23 24.18 -2.94
N ALA A 193 -7.89 24.06 -4.22
CA ALA A 193 -6.58 23.58 -4.64
C ALA A 193 -5.46 24.53 -4.19
N LEU A 194 -4.35 23.96 -3.72
CA LEU A 194 -3.08 24.67 -3.52
C LEU A 194 -2.09 24.17 -4.57
N VAL A 195 -1.62 25.06 -5.45
CA VAL A 195 -0.72 24.72 -6.56
C VAL A 195 0.51 25.65 -6.62
N GLY A 196 1.62 25.17 -7.20
CA GLY A 196 2.82 25.97 -7.42
C GLY A 196 3.43 26.50 -6.12
N LYS A 197 3.69 27.82 -6.06
CA LYS A 197 4.26 28.50 -4.87
C LYS A 197 3.34 28.45 -3.64
N ALA A 198 2.07 28.11 -3.79
CA ALA A 198 1.13 27.97 -2.69
C ALA A 198 1.08 26.54 -2.11
N ALA A 199 1.64 25.56 -2.82
CA ALA A 199 1.80 24.18 -2.37
C ALA A 199 3.10 24.03 -1.56
N THR A 200 3.16 24.65 -0.39
CA THR A 200 4.35 24.61 0.48
C THR A 200 4.22 23.55 1.59
N GLU A 201 5.36 23.05 2.06
CA GLU A 201 5.42 22.15 3.23
C GLU A 201 4.75 22.78 4.45
N THR A 202 4.89 24.09 4.65
CA THR A 202 4.24 24.84 5.73
C THR A 202 2.71 24.85 5.57
N ALA A 203 2.18 24.96 4.35
CA ALA A 203 0.75 24.89 4.08
C ALA A 203 0.19 23.48 4.31
N LEU A 204 1.00 22.45 4.01
CA LEU A 204 0.70 21.06 4.36
C LEU A 204 0.69 20.86 5.87
N ARG A 205 1.76 21.20 6.59
CA ARG A 205 1.88 21.01 8.05
C ARG A 205 0.78 21.76 8.83
N SER A 206 0.53 23.03 8.48
CA SER A 206 -0.48 23.85 9.19
C SER A 206 -1.92 23.38 9.00
N ARG A 207 -2.24 22.75 7.85
CA ARG A 207 -3.60 22.29 7.53
C ARG A 207 -3.80 20.81 7.84
N ALA A 208 -2.78 19.97 7.66
CA ALA A 208 -2.83 18.55 7.96
C ALA A 208 -2.99 18.27 9.47
N CYS A 209 -2.37 19.08 10.33
CA CYS A 209 -2.50 18.91 11.79
C CYS A 209 -3.88 19.31 12.35
N ASN A 210 -4.72 20.05 11.61
CA ASN A 210 -5.88 20.72 12.23
C ASN A 210 -7.27 20.24 11.83
N SER A 211 -7.49 19.45 10.75
CA SER A 211 -8.89 19.08 10.41
C SER A 211 -9.14 18.13 9.24
N PHE A 212 -8.16 17.74 8.44
CA PHE A 212 -8.41 17.03 7.18
C PHE A 212 -8.18 15.52 7.34
N ARG A 213 -9.13 14.70 6.87
CA ARG A 213 -9.06 13.23 6.92
C ARG A 213 -8.74 12.59 5.55
N LYS A 214 -8.65 13.39 4.49
CA LYS A 214 -8.28 12.97 3.12
C LYS A 214 -7.24 13.92 2.54
N TYR A 215 -6.19 13.36 1.97
CA TYR A 215 -5.09 14.07 1.33
C TYR A 215 -4.90 13.53 -0.08
N SER A 216 -4.77 14.43 -1.06
CA SER A 216 -4.32 14.10 -2.42
C SER A 216 -3.09 14.95 -2.71
N TYR A 217 -1.98 14.29 -3.05
CA TYR A 217 -0.68 14.91 -3.24
C TYR A 217 -0.03 14.37 -4.52
N THR A 218 0.31 15.27 -5.45
CA THR A 218 1.02 14.93 -6.69
C THR A 218 2.32 15.73 -6.77
N SER A 219 3.45 15.04 -6.72
CA SER A 219 4.78 15.62 -6.91
C SER A 219 5.80 14.55 -7.30
N HIS A 220 7.04 14.97 -7.58
CA HIS A 220 8.15 14.07 -7.86
C HIS A 220 8.63 13.21 -6.67
N ASN A 221 8.33 13.58 -5.41
CA ASN A 221 8.71 12.84 -4.20
C ASN A 221 7.79 13.17 -3.01
N LEU A 222 7.46 12.18 -2.17
CA LEU A 222 6.80 12.45 -0.89
C LEU A 222 7.75 13.27 0.01
N PRO A 223 7.31 14.37 0.63
CA PRO A 223 8.13 15.05 1.62
C PRO A 223 8.30 14.14 2.84
N GLU A 224 9.54 13.84 3.21
CA GLU A 224 9.85 13.11 4.44
C GLU A 224 9.38 13.93 5.65
N CYS A 225 8.45 13.35 6.42
CA CYS A 225 8.09 13.88 7.72
C CYS A 225 9.20 13.53 8.71
N VAL A 226 10.22 14.39 8.80
CA VAL A 226 11.09 14.41 9.98
C VAL A 226 10.33 15.16 11.07
N LEU A 227 9.83 14.40 12.06
CA LEU A 227 9.52 14.93 13.38
C LEU A 227 10.86 15.25 14.03
N ASP A 228 11.01 16.51 14.48
CA ASP A 228 12.25 17.15 14.94
C ASP A 228 13.26 16.25 15.69
#